data_AF-A0A7S4QSL7-F1
#
_entry.id   AF-A0A7S4QSL7-F1
#
_cell.length_a   1.000
_cell.length_b   1.000
_cell.length_c   1.000
_cell.angle_alpha   90.00
_cell.angle_beta   90.00
_cell.angle_gamma   90.00
#
_symmetry.space_group_name_H-M   'P 1'
#
loop_
_entity.id
_entity.type
_entity.pdbx_description
1 polymer ?
#
loop_
_entity_poly.entity_id
_entity_poly.type
_entity_poly.pdbx_seq_one_letter_code
_entity_poly.pdbx_strand_id
1 'polypeptide(L)'
;MNLEPIMIGYQMGMQTGDIQYAHMNAFSNIRVGFIAGLNLRGLQKKAEKFEKEMIEYNQIAVYRYMLPLKWAVLDLMFLTDDPLVMDKKCSEQNSFLQQMFDSHNLIVICDMYILGSIVAYIYSKYDLAAVLMQKRRELEKKLSRRTFLFGVTTFYDGLIFLAMAHKSSDFEWASEATKTMEEMERFVQIGKSNNEHKFLLLEAEMKS
;
A
#
# COMPACT_ATOMS: atom_id res chain seq x y z
N MET A 1 1.08 17.40 5.02
CA MET A 1 2.00 16.50 5.74
C MET A 1 3.43 16.87 5.37
N ASN A 2 4.32 17.14 6.34
CA ASN A 2 5.73 17.43 6.05
C ASN A 2 6.53 16.10 5.99
N LEU A 3 7.21 15.84 4.87
CA LEU A 3 8.06 14.65 4.67
C LEU A 3 9.56 14.96 4.76
N GLU A 4 9.92 16.21 5.05
CA GLU A 4 11.30 16.67 5.19
C GLU A 4 12.10 15.91 6.24
N PRO A 5 11.56 15.55 7.44
CA PRO A 5 12.34 14.77 8.41
C PRO A 5 12.83 13.42 7.87
N ILE A 6 12.03 12.76 7.03
CA ILE A 6 12.43 11.50 6.39
C ILE A 6 13.60 11.75 5.41
N MET A 7 13.57 12.87 4.69
CA MET A 7 14.64 13.24 3.76
C MET A 7 15.93 13.65 4.49
N ILE A 8 15.84 14.25 5.67
CA ILE A 8 17.00 14.50 6.54
C ILE A 8 17.64 13.16 6.92
N GLY A 9 16.84 12.16 7.32
CA GLY A 9 17.33 10.81 7.61
C GLY A 9 18.04 10.16 6.42
N TYR A 10 17.48 10.30 5.21
CA TYR A 10 18.14 9.86 3.98
C TYR A 10 19.50 10.56 3.78
N GLN A 11 19.55 11.88 3.90
CA GLN A 11 20.78 12.66 3.71
C GLN A 11 21.85 12.29 4.73
N MET A 12 21.48 12.15 6.00
CA MET A 12 22.39 11.73 7.07
C MET A 12 22.97 10.35 6.78
N GLY A 13 22.14 9.36 6.41
CA GLY A 13 22.64 8.03 6.05
C GLY A 13 23.60 8.05 4.86
N MET A 14 23.32 8.85 3.84
CA MET A 14 24.23 9.02 2.70
C MET A 14 25.57 9.65 3.13
N GLN A 15 25.55 10.63 4.04
CA GLN A 15 26.75 11.32 4.52
C GLN A 15 27.60 10.45 5.45
N THR A 16 26.99 9.64 6.31
CA THR A 16 27.69 8.79 7.28
C THR A 16 28.07 7.43 6.73
N GLY A 17 27.68 7.11 5.49
CA GLY A 17 27.91 5.80 4.86
C GLY A 17 26.91 4.73 5.30
N ASP A 18 25.85 5.08 6.02
CA ASP A 18 24.75 4.19 6.33
C ASP A 18 23.75 4.11 5.17
N ILE A 19 24.21 3.47 4.09
CA ILE A 19 23.50 3.40 2.80
C ILE A 19 22.20 2.59 2.91
N GLN A 20 22.15 1.59 3.79
CA GLN A 20 20.94 0.79 3.97
C GLN A 20 19.84 1.64 4.61
N TYR A 21 20.13 2.35 5.70
CA TYR A 21 19.14 3.22 6.34
C TYR A 21 18.79 4.43 5.49
N ALA A 22 19.72 4.96 4.70
CA ALA A 22 19.41 6.00 3.72
C ALA A 22 18.31 5.52 2.76
N HIS A 23 18.49 4.38 2.11
CA HIS A 23 17.51 3.85 1.17
C HIS A 23 16.21 3.40 1.83
N MET A 24 16.22 2.95 3.08
CA MET A 24 14.99 2.71 3.86
C MET A 24 14.20 4.01 4.11
N ASN A 25 14.88 5.13 4.35
CA ASN A 25 14.24 6.45 4.43
C ASN A 25 13.67 6.88 3.07
N ALA A 26 14.41 6.66 1.98
CA ALA A 26 13.91 6.91 0.63
C ALA A 26 12.61 6.13 0.34
N PHE A 27 12.59 4.83 0.61
CA PHE A 27 11.38 4.00 0.52
C PHE A 27 10.23 4.55 1.38
N SER A 28 10.52 4.90 2.63
CA SER A 28 9.53 5.46 3.56
C SER A 28 8.96 6.80 3.05
N ASN A 29 9.77 7.64 2.41
CA ASN A 29 9.33 8.91 1.82
C ASN A 29 8.28 8.67 0.73
N ILE A 30 8.53 7.73 -0.19
CA ILE A 30 7.57 7.38 -1.24
C ILE A 30 6.32 6.78 -0.62
N ARG A 31 6.47 5.87 0.36
CA ARG A 31 5.35 5.15 1.00
C ARG A 31 4.39 6.10 1.69
N VAL A 32 4.93 6.99 2.54
CA VAL A 32 4.13 7.98 3.24
C VAL A 32 3.53 8.98 2.24
N GLY A 33 4.28 9.39 1.22
CA GLY A 33 3.78 10.28 0.18
C GLY A 33 2.61 9.70 -0.61
N PHE A 34 2.66 8.42 -0.98
CA PHE A 34 1.57 7.72 -1.66
C PHE A 34 0.31 7.67 -0.79
N ILE A 35 0.46 7.27 0.48
CA ILE A 35 -0.65 7.18 1.44
C ILE A 35 -1.28 8.55 1.72
N ALA A 36 -0.47 9.60 1.76
CA ALA A 36 -0.92 10.96 1.97
C ALA A 36 -1.57 11.58 0.71
N GLY A 37 -1.70 10.83 -0.39
CA GLY A 37 -2.30 11.31 -1.63
C GLY A 37 -1.47 12.40 -2.31
N LEU A 38 -0.13 12.39 -2.14
CA LEU A 38 0.72 13.35 -2.85
C LEU A 38 0.69 13.10 -4.36
N ASN A 39 1.06 14.14 -5.12
CA ASN A 39 1.07 14.10 -6.58
C ASN A 39 1.85 12.89 -7.12
N LEU A 40 1.16 12.02 -7.86
CA LEU A 40 1.71 10.76 -8.33
C LEU A 40 2.90 10.93 -9.29
N ARG A 41 2.87 11.94 -10.18
CA ARG A 41 4.00 12.24 -11.09
C ARG A 41 5.26 12.66 -10.31
N GLY A 42 5.09 13.40 -9.21
CA GLY A 42 6.18 13.70 -8.29
C GLY A 42 6.74 12.45 -7.60
N LEU A 43 5.86 11.55 -7.16
CA LEU A 43 6.26 10.28 -6.53
C LEU A 43 6.98 9.36 -7.50
N GLN A 44 6.50 9.21 -8.73
CA GLN A 44 7.15 8.41 -9.77
C GLN A 44 8.57 8.89 -10.04
N LYS A 45 8.76 10.19 -10.29
CA LYS A 45 10.11 10.76 -10.51
C LYS A 45 11.05 10.48 -9.35
N LYS A 46 10.57 10.58 -8.11
CA LYS A 46 11.37 10.25 -6.92
C LYS A 46 11.67 8.75 -6.84
N ALA A 47 10.69 7.89 -7.12
CA ALA A 47 10.88 6.44 -7.12
C ALA A 47 11.90 5.99 -8.17
N GLU A 48 11.86 6.54 -9.38
CA GLU A 48 12.85 6.28 -10.45
C GLU A 48 14.26 6.71 -10.04
N LYS A 49 14.38 7.89 -9.40
CA LYS A 49 15.65 8.37 -8.87
C LYS A 49 16.21 7.39 -7.83
N PHE A 50 15.41 7.04 -6.82
CA PHE A 50 15.85 6.15 -5.74
C PHE A 50 16.08 4.71 -6.21
N GLU A 51 15.34 4.24 -7.21
CA GLU A 51 15.59 2.94 -7.84
C GLU A 51 16.99 2.87 -8.45
N LYS A 52 17.36 3.89 -9.23
CA LYS A 52 18.69 3.96 -9.84
C LYS A 52 19.78 3.94 -8.75
N GLU A 53 19.62 4.74 -7.70
CA GLU A 53 20.55 4.76 -6.57
C GLU A 53 20.61 3.41 -5.84
N MET A 54 19.47 2.79 -5.53
CA MET A 54 19.43 1.49 -4.84
C MET A 54 20.14 0.40 -5.67
N ILE A 55 20.00 0.42 -6.99
CA ILE A 55 20.70 -0.51 -7.89
C ILE A 55 22.21 -0.23 -7.89
N GLU A 56 22.61 1.03 -8.02
CA GLU A 56 24.01 1.48 -8.03
C GLU A 56 24.75 1.10 -6.73
N TYR A 57 24.07 1.25 -5.59
CA TYR A 57 24.60 0.91 -4.26
C TYR A 57 24.34 -0.55 -3.84
N ASN A 58 23.87 -1.42 -4.76
CA ASN A 58 23.57 -2.83 -4.52
C ASN A 58 22.59 -3.08 -3.35
N GLN A 59 21.66 -2.16 -3.10
CA GLN A 59 20.62 -2.26 -2.07
C GLN A 59 19.38 -3.02 -2.58
N ILE A 60 19.61 -4.23 -3.09
CA ILE A 60 18.58 -5.03 -3.76
C ILE A 60 17.41 -5.37 -2.83
N ALA A 61 17.65 -5.62 -1.54
CA ALA A 61 16.59 -5.89 -0.58
C ALA A 61 15.63 -4.70 -0.42
N VAL A 62 16.16 -3.49 -0.33
CA VAL A 62 15.36 -2.26 -0.20
C VAL A 62 14.61 -1.96 -1.48
N TYR A 63 15.27 -2.14 -2.63
CA TYR A 63 14.64 -2.04 -3.94
C TYR A 63 13.41 -2.97 -4.07
N ARG A 64 13.51 -4.22 -3.59
CA ARG A 64 12.38 -5.17 -3.60
C ARG A 64 11.19 -4.69 -2.76
N TYR A 65 11.42 -4.01 -1.64
CA TYR A 65 10.32 -3.40 -0.86
C TYR A 65 9.65 -2.24 -1.59
N MET A 66 10.39 -1.51 -2.42
CA MET A 66 9.86 -0.37 -3.17
C MET A 66 9.03 -0.79 -4.41
N LEU A 67 9.33 -1.93 -5.01
CA LEU A 67 8.68 -2.40 -6.25
C LEU A 67 7.14 -2.40 -6.21
N PRO A 68 6.48 -2.99 -5.19
CA PRO A 68 5.01 -2.95 -5.09
C PRO A 68 4.45 -1.52 -5.14
N LEU A 69 5.13 -0.59 -4.46
CA LEU A 69 4.72 0.81 -4.40
C LEU A 69 4.95 1.55 -5.71
N LYS A 70 6.08 1.30 -6.37
CA LYS A 70 6.37 1.82 -7.71
C LYS A 70 5.28 1.38 -8.69
N TRP A 71 4.91 0.10 -8.67
CA TRP A 71 3.86 -0.41 -9.54
C TRP A 71 2.50 0.20 -9.24
N ALA A 72 2.13 0.36 -7.97
CA ALA A 72 0.88 1.01 -7.57
C ALA A 72 0.82 2.47 -8.01
N VAL A 73 1.92 3.22 -7.88
CA VAL A 73 2.03 4.59 -8.41
C VAL A 73 1.81 4.57 -9.93
N LEU A 74 2.47 3.65 -10.65
CA LEU A 74 2.29 3.54 -12.11
C LEU A 74 0.85 3.16 -12.49
N ASP A 75 0.22 2.22 -11.77
CA ASP A 75 -1.18 1.82 -11.99
C ASP A 75 -2.15 2.98 -11.81
N LEU A 76 -1.92 3.85 -10.82
CA LEU A 76 -2.75 5.04 -10.59
C LEU A 76 -2.41 6.20 -11.53
N MET A 77 -1.19 6.25 -12.07
CA MET A 77 -0.77 7.32 -12.99
C MET A 77 -1.24 7.11 -14.41
N PHE A 78 -1.29 5.85 -14.86
CA PHE A 78 -1.55 5.52 -16.25
C PHE A 78 -2.46 4.29 -16.32
N LEU A 79 -3.68 4.54 -16.77
CA LEU A 79 -4.27 3.78 -17.87
C LEU A 79 -3.21 3.68 -18.97
N THR A 80 -2.44 2.60 -19.02
CA THR A 80 -1.73 2.26 -20.26
C THR A 80 -2.75 1.53 -21.11
N ASP A 81 -3.34 2.21 -22.08
CA ASP A 81 -4.22 1.57 -23.07
C ASP A 81 -3.44 0.68 -24.06
N ASP A 82 -2.10 0.62 -23.94
CA ASP A 82 -1.23 -0.27 -24.70
C ASP A 82 -1.22 -1.69 -24.08
N PRO A 83 -1.85 -2.68 -24.73
CA PRO A 83 -1.94 -4.04 -24.19
C PRO A 83 -0.57 -4.69 -23.99
N LEU A 84 0.44 -4.35 -24.80
CA LEU A 84 1.78 -4.95 -24.70
C LEU A 84 2.52 -4.50 -23.44
N VAL A 85 2.33 -3.23 -23.05
CA VAL A 85 2.90 -2.67 -21.82
C VAL A 85 2.24 -3.29 -20.59
N MET A 86 0.91 -3.49 -20.64
CA MET A 86 0.19 -4.18 -19.57
C MET A 86 0.61 -5.64 -19.44
N ASP A 87 0.68 -6.39 -20.54
CA ASP A 87 1.06 -7.82 -20.52
C ASP A 87 2.46 -8.02 -19.95
N LYS A 88 3.43 -7.19 -20.36
CA LYS A 88 4.79 -7.25 -19.82
C LYS A 88 4.81 -6.94 -18.33
N LYS A 89 4.12 -5.90 -17.89
CA LYS A 89 4.03 -5.53 -16.47
C LYS A 89 3.38 -6.65 -15.65
N CYS A 90 2.28 -7.23 -16.12
CA CYS A 90 1.62 -8.35 -15.46
C CYS A 90 2.53 -9.57 -15.35
N SER A 91 3.28 -9.90 -16.42
CA SER A 91 4.27 -10.97 -16.39
C SER A 91 5.38 -10.70 -15.36
N GLU A 92 5.94 -9.49 -15.33
CA GLU A 92 6.96 -9.09 -14.35
C GLU A 92 6.44 -9.20 -12.92
N GLN A 93 5.24 -8.66 -12.64
CA GLN A 93 4.61 -8.74 -11.32
C GLN A 93 4.35 -10.18 -10.87
N ASN A 94 3.86 -11.05 -11.77
CA ASN A 94 3.61 -12.45 -11.46
C ASN A 94 4.91 -13.20 -11.16
N SER A 95 5.95 -13.00 -11.97
CA SER A 95 7.26 -13.62 -11.75
C SER A 95 7.89 -13.15 -10.43
N PHE A 96 7.75 -11.87 -10.09
CA PHE A 96 8.22 -11.31 -8.84
C PHE A 96 7.44 -11.84 -7.64
N LEU A 97 6.12 -11.94 -7.74
CA LEU A 97 5.28 -12.51 -6.69
C LEU A 97 5.70 -13.95 -6.38
N GLN A 98 5.91 -14.77 -7.42
CA GLN A 98 6.40 -16.14 -7.26
C GLN A 98 7.77 -16.16 -6.56
N GLN A 99 8.70 -15.31 -6.99
CA GLN A 99 10.01 -15.19 -6.33
C GLN A 99 9.89 -14.81 -4.84
N MET A 100 8.95 -13.94 -4.48
CA MET A 100 8.73 -13.58 -3.07
C MET A 100 8.15 -14.74 -2.26
N PHE A 101 7.26 -15.55 -2.86
CA PHE A 101 6.78 -16.78 -2.23
C PHE A 101 7.91 -17.78 -2.01
N ASP A 102 8.72 -18.05 -3.03
CA ASP A 102 9.83 -19.02 -2.95
C ASP A 102 10.86 -18.59 -1.88
N SER A 103 11.12 -17.28 -1.79
CA SER A 103 12.04 -16.70 -0.80
C SER A 103 11.40 -16.43 0.58
N HIS A 104 10.14 -16.82 0.78
CA HIS A 104 9.40 -16.60 2.03
C HIS A 104 9.36 -15.13 2.48
N ASN A 105 9.43 -14.18 1.55
CA ASN A 105 9.37 -12.75 1.86
C ASN A 105 7.91 -12.28 1.98
N LEU A 106 7.27 -12.73 3.05
CA LEU A 106 5.84 -12.51 3.29
C LEU A 106 5.47 -11.03 3.44
N ILE A 107 6.43 -10.18 3.82
CA ILE A 107 6.23 -8.72 3.97
C ILE A 107 5.98 -8.08 2.60
N VAL A 108 6.81 -8.39 1.60
CA VAL A 108 6.64 -7.86 0.24
C VAL A 108 5.33 -8.35 -0.37
N ILE A 109 4.98 -9.62 -0.14
CA ILE A 109 3.72 -10.19 -0.63
C ILE A 109 2.52 -9.47 0.02
N CYS A 110 2.57 -9.20 1.33
CA CYS A 110 1.55 -8.39 1.99
C CYS A 110 1.44 -7.00 1.37
N ASP A 111 2.56 -6.30 1.15
CA ASP A 111 2.56 -4.97 0.55
C ASP A 111 1.98 -4.99 -0.87
N MET A 112 2.25 -6.04 -1.67
CA MET A 112 1.61 -6.23 -2.98
C MET A 112 0.08 -6.36 -2.87
N TYR A 113 -0.42 -7.16 -1.94
CA TYR A 113 -1.86 -7.31 -1.75
C TYR A 113 -2.53 -6.05 -1.19
N ILE A 114 -1.88 -5.33 -0.26
CA ILE A 114 -2.36 -4.05 0.26
C ILE A 114 -2.53 -3.07 -0.90
N LEU A 115 -1.44 -2.79 -1.63
CA LEU A 115 -1.44 -1.78 -2.68
C LEU A 115 -2.35 -2.18 -3.85
N GLY A 116 -2.34 -3.47 -4.22
CA GLY A 116 -3.25 -3.99 -5.24
C GLY A 116 -4.72 -3.85 -4.85
N SER A 117 -5.09 -4.10 -3.59
CA SER A 117 -6.47 -3.91 -3.11
C SER A 117 -6.91 -2.44 -3.15
N ILE A 118 -6.01 -1.52 -2.78
CA ILE A 118 -6.25 -0.07 -2.85
C ILE A 118 -6.47 0.37 -4.31
N VAL A 119 -5.58 -0.03 -5.21
CA VAL A 119 -5.68 0.28 -6.64
C VAL A 119 -6.97 -0.29 -7.23
N ALA A 120 -7.28 -1.56 -6.94
CA ALA A 120 -8.50 -2.20 -7.41
C ALA A 120 -9.76 -1.50 -6.90
N TYR A 121 -9.78 -1.08 -5.63
CA TYR A 121 -10.89 -0.32 -5.05
C TYR A 121 -11.07 1.04 -5.75
N ILE A 122 -9.98 1.79 -5.97
CA ILE A 122 -10.02 3.09 -6.67
C ILE A 122 -10.59 2.96 -8.08
N TYR A 123 -10.32 1.84 -8.77
CA TYR A 123 -10.88 1.52 -10.09
C TYR A 123 -12.25 0.82 -10.04
N SER A 124 -12.93 0.82 -8.88
CA SER A 124 -14.23 0.17 -8.66
C SER A 124 -14.25 -1.33 -9.01
N LYS A 125 -13.10 -2.01 -8.97
CA LYS A 125 -12.96 -3.46 -9.16
C LYS A 125 -13.13 -4.16 -7.80
N TYR A 126 -14.30 -4.00 -7.18
CA TYR A 126 -14.54 -4.41 -5.80
C TYR A 126 -14.32 -5.90 -5.54
N ASP A 127 -14.69 -6.79 -6.46
CA ASP A 127 -14.44 -8.24 -6.27
C ASP A 127 -12.94 -8.55 -6.21
N LEU A 128 -12.15 -7.93 -7.08
CA LEU A 128 -10.70 -8.09 -7.09
C LEU A 128 -10.09 -7.49 -5.82
N ALA A 129 -10.55 -6.31 -5.40
CA ALA A 129 -10.12 -5.68 -4.16
C ALA A 129 -10.39 -6.59 -2.95
N ALA A 130 -11.58 -7.20 -2.88
CA ALA A 130 -11.97 -8.13 -1.83
C ALA A 130 -11.10 -9.39 -1.82
N VAL A 131 -10.83 -10.00 -2.98
CA VAL A 131 -9.94 -11.18 -3.09
C VAL A 131 -8.53 -10.85 -2.61
N LEU A 132 -7.96 -9.71 -3.02
CA LEU A 132 -6.62 -9.29 -2.61
C LEU A 132 -6.56 -8.98 -1.11
N MET A 133 -7.57 -8.28 -0.59
CA MET A 133 -7.73 -8.00 0.84
C MET A 133 -7.80 -9.29 1.67
N GLN A 134 -8.59 -10.29 1.25
CA GLN A 134 -8.69 -11.57 1.95
C GLN A 134 -7.36 -12.32 1.94
N LYS A 135 -6.67 -12.39 0.78
CA LYS A 135 -5.33 -12.99 0.68
C LYS A 135 -4.33 -12.33 1.63
N ARG A 136 -4.36 -11.00 1.74
CA ARG A 136 -3.58 -10.24 2.72
C ARG A 136 -3.93 -10.64 4.15
N ARG A 137 -5.21 -10.63 4.55
CA ARG A 137 -5.64 -10.98 5.92
C ARG A 137 -5.19 -12.38 6.32
N GLU A 138 -5.28 -13.37 5.42
CA GLU A 138 -4.77 -14.72 5.68
C GLU A 138 -3.25 -14.77 5.84
N LEU A 139 -2.52 -13.94 5.09
CA LEU A 139 -1.08 -13.84 5.20
C LEU A 139 -0.65 -13.14 6.50
N GLU A 140 -1.37 -12.09 6.91
CA GLU A 140 -1.13 -11.36 8.16
C GLU A 140 -1.28 -12.25 9.40
N LYS A 141 -2.17 -13.26 9.38
CA LYS A 141 -2.27 -14.28 10.45
C LYS A 141 -0.98 -15.06 10.67
N LYS A 142 -0.15 -15.19 9.62
CA LYS A 142 1.15 -15.89 9.66
C LYS A 142 2.31 -14.97 10.03
N LEU A 143 2.10 -13.65 10.00
CA LEU A 143 3.11 -12.68 10.38
C LEU A 143 3.10 -12.47 11.90
N SER A 144 4.27 -12.63 12.52
CA SER A 144 4.48 -12.38 13.96
C SER A 144 4.37 -10.89 14.31
N ARG A 145 4.43 -10.00 13.31
CA ARG A 145 4.28 -8.56 13.48
C ARG A 145 3.34 -7.99 12.45
N ARG A 146 2.51 -7.11 12.99
CA ARG A 146 1.50 -6.32 12.34
C ARG A 146 2.21 -5.16 11.57
N THR A 147 1.89 -4.92 10.28
CA THR A 147 2.58 -3.96 9.37
C THR A 147 2.33 -2.48 9.71
N PHE A 148 3.22 -1.55 9.34
CA PHE A 148 3.11 -0.10 9.69
C PHE A 148 1.86 0.63 9.13
N LEU A 149 0.97 -0.04 8.39
CA LEU A 149 -0.11 0.58 7.62
C LEU A 149 -1.52 0.47 8.22
N PHE A 150 -1.68 0.04 9.48
CA PHE A 150 -2.99 -0.28 10.06
C PHE A 150 -4.11 0.71 9.76
N GLY A 151 -3.95 1.99 10.11
CA GLY A 151 -5.03 2.97 9.92
C GLY A 151 -5.40 3.20 8.45
N VAL A 152 -4.51 2.86 7.51
CA VAL A 152 -4.78 2.96 6.07
C VAL A 152 -5.38 1.66 5.56
N THR A 153 -4.81 0.52 5.91
CA THR A 153 -5.31 -0.80 5.49
C THR A 153 -6.69 -1.05 6.05
N THR A 154 -6.92 -0.79 7.34
CA THR A 154 -8.23 -0.92 7.98
C THR A 154 -9.26 0.01 7.34
N PHE A 155 -8.86 1.25 6.98
CA PHE A 155 -9.75 2.15 6.26
C PHE A 155 -10.18 1.60 4.89
N TYR A 156 -9.25 1.13 4.07
CA TYR A 156 -9.58 0.55 2.77
C TYR A 156 -10.33 -0.79 2.89
N ASP A 157 -10.05 -1.60 3.90
CA ASP A 157 -10.85 -2.80 4.20
C ASP A 157 -12.32 -2.44 4.43
N GLY A 158 -12.58 -1.40 5.22
CA GLY A 158 -13.93 -0.93 5.52
C GLY A 158 -14.66 -0.48 4.26
N LEU A 159 -13.97 0.28 3.40
CA LEU A 159 -14.51 0.69 2.12
C LEU A 159 -14.82 -0.51 1.20
N ILE A 160 -13.94 -1.51 1.16
CA ILE A 160 -14.15 -2.74 0.38
C ILE A 160 -15.33 -3.54 0.93
N PHE A 161 -15.43 -3.71 2.26
CA PHE A 161 -16.55 -4.41 2.90
C PHE A 161 -17.89 -3.72 2.62
N LEU A 162 -17.96 -2.39 2.76
CA LEU A 162 -19.17 -1.63 2.44
C LEU A 162 -19.55 -1.76 0.96
N ALA A 163 -18.60 -1.61 0.05
CA ALA A 163 -18.85 -1.78 -1.38
C ALA A 163 -19.35 -3.19 -1.74
N MET A 164 -18.79 -4.23 -1.11
CA MET A 164 -19.23 -5.60 -1.31
C MET A 164 -20.60 -5.87 -0.69
N ALA A 165 -20.88 -5.35 0.51
CA ALA A 165 -22.18 -5.44 1.15
C ALA A 165 -23.29 -4.81 0.29
N HIS A 166 -23.03 -3.63 -0.28
CA HIS A 166 -23.96 -2.96 -1.20
C HIS A 166 -24.16 -3.78 -2.48
N LYS A 167 -23.10 -4.38 -3.01
CA LYS A 167 -23.15 -5.15 -4.24
C LYS A 167 -23.89 -6.49 -4.10
N SER A 168 -23.63 -7.26 -3.04
CA SER A 168 -24.14 -8.63 -2.91
C SER A 168 -25.32 -8.77 -1.94
N SER A 169 -25.64 -7.75 -1.14
CA SER A 169 -26.58 -7.83 -0.02
C SER A 169 -26.23 -8.94 0.99
N ASP A 170 -24.96 -9.32 1.07
CA ASP A 170 -24.47 -10.36 1.97
C ASP A 170 -24.22 -9.78 3.36
N PHE A 171 -24.81 -10.42 4.36
CA PHE A 171 -24.70 -10.03 5.77
C PHE A 171 -23.27 -10.17 6.31
N GLU A 172 -22.47 -11.09 5.77
CA GLU A 172 -21.09 -11.27 6.23
C GLU A 172 -20.23 -10.03 5.94
N TRP A 173 -20.39 -9.41 4.77
CA TRP A 173 -19.69 -8.17 4.43
C TRP A 173 -20.13 -6.99 5.29
N ALA A 174 -21.43 -6.87 5.56
CA ALA A 174 -21.95 -5.82 6.45
C ALA A 174 -21.45 -5.98 7.90
N SER A 175 -21.35 -7.22 8.37
CA SER A 175 -20.81 -7.54 9.70
C SER A 175 -19.32 -7.18 9.80
N GLU A 176 -18.52 -7.51 8.79
CA GLU A 176 -17.10 -7.13 8.76
C GLU A 176 -16.91 -5.61 8.65
N ALA A 177 -17.74 -4.91 7.86
CA ALA A 177 -17.73 -3.45 7.80
C ALA A 177 -17.96 -2.82 9.18
N THR A 178 -18.90 -3.37 9.96
CA THR A 178 -19.19 -2.90 11.33
C THR A 178 -17.99 -3.09 12.26
N LYS A 179 -17.33 -4.25 12.20
CA LYS A 179 -16.10 -4.50 12.99
C LYS A 179 -14.96 -3.55 12.60
N THR A 180 -14.82 -3.26 11.32
CA THR A 180 -13.84 -2.29 10.83
C THR A 180 -14.13 -0.87 11.33
N MET A 181 -15.40 -0.48 11.43
CA MET A 181 -15.78 0.81 12.03
C MET A 181 -15.36 0.92 13.50
N GLU A 182 -15.60 -0.12 14.30
CA GLU A 182 -15.16 -0.17 15.70
C GLU A 182 -13.62 -0.09 15.82
N GLU A 183 -12.89 -0.75 14.93
CA GLU A 183 -11.42 -0.68 14.91
C GLU A 183 -10.94 0.72 14.53
N MET A 184 -11.55 1.35 13.53
CA MET A 184 -11.25 2.72 13.13
C MET A 184 -11.55 3.73 14.24
N GLU A 185 -12.64 3.56 14.98
CA GLU A 185 -12.97 4.42 16.14
C GLU A 185 -11.87 4.35 17.21
N ARG A 186 -11.36 3.16 17.51
CA ARG A 186 -10.21 2.99 18.43
C ARG A 186 -8.97 3.72 17.91
N PHE A 187 -8.71 3.69 16.59
CA PHE A 187 -7.60 4.44 16.00
C PHE A 187 -7.79 5.96 16.07
N VAL A 188 -9.03 6.47 16.06
CA VAL A 188 -9.31 7.89 16.32
C VAL A 188 -8.93 8.26 17.75
N GLN A 189 -9.22 7.41 18.74
CA GLN A 189 -8.86 7.66 20.14
C GLN A 189 -7.35 7.74 20.36
N ILE A 190 -6.58 6.92 19.65
CA ILE A 190 -5.10 6.87 19.77
C ILE A 190 -4.43 7.96 18.91
N GLY A 191 -4.99 8.29 17.75
CA GLY A 191 -4.33 9.11 16.73
C GLY A 191 -5.31 9.92 15.90
N LYS A 192 -6.09 10.78 16.56
CA LYS A 192 -7.21 11.54 15.98
C LYS A 192 -6.88 12.19 14.63
N SER A 193 -5.81 12.98 14.56
CA SER A 193 -5.42 13.72 13.35
C SER A 193 -5.18 12.83 12.11
N ASN A 194 -4.77 11.58 12.32
CA ASN A 194 -4.48 10.65 11.23
C ASN A 194 -5.67 9.77 10.82
N ASN A 195 -6.71 9.67 11.67
CA ASN A 195 -7.76 8.66 11.52
C ASN A 195 -9.18 9.23 11.50
N GLU A 196 -9.43 10.42 12.08
CA GLU A 196 -10.78 10.99 12.18
C GLU A 196 -11.43 11.17 10.81
N HIS A 197 -10.71 11.74 9.84
CA HIS A 197 -11.22 11.92 8.48
C HIS A 197 -11.56 10.60 7.78
N LYS A 198 -10.82 9.52 8.05
CA LYS A 198 -11.09 8.18 7.51
C LYS A 198 -12.32 7.55 8.13
N PHE A 199 -12.45 7.67 9.45
CA PHE A 199 -13.61 7.19 10.20
C PHE A 199 -14.89 7.89 9.76
N LEU A 200 -14.87 9.23 9.67
CA LEU A 200 -16.02 10.02 9.22
C LEU A 200 -16.46 9.67 7.79
N LEU A 201 -15.50 9.39 6.91
CA LEU A 201 -15.81 8.96 5.54
C LEU A 201 -16.49 7.59 5.53
N LEU A 202 -15.98 6.61 6.28
CA LEU A 202 -16.63 5.30 6.40
C LEU A 202 -18.03 5.41 7.03
N GLU A 203 -18.21 6.29 8.02
CA GLU A 203 -19.51 6.53 8.63
C GLU A 203 -20.52 7.10 7.63
N ALA A 204 -20.08 7.97 6.72
CA ALA A 204 -20.91 8.52 5.66
C ALA A 204 -21.31 7.43 4.64
N GLU A 205 -20.35 6.62 4.18
CA GLU A 205 -20.59 5.51 3.25
C GLU A 205 -21.50 4.43 3.84
N MET A 206 -21.46 4.20 5.15
CA MET A 206 -22.35 3.23 5.81
C MET A 206 -23.81 3.70 5.88
N LYS A 207 -24.06 5.01 5.72
CA LYS A 207 -25.40 5.62 5.76
C LYS A 207 -26.01 5.82 4.37
N SER A 208 -25.24 5.68 3.29
CA SER A 208 -25.67 5.83 1.90
C SER A 208 -26.28 4.56 1.34
#